data_AF-A0A2N5PAN7-F1
#
_entry.id   AF-A0A2N5PAN7-F1
#
_cell.length_a   1.000
_cell.length_b   1.000
_cell.length_c   1.000
_cell.angle_alpha   90.00
_cell.angle_beta   90.00
_cell.angle_gamma   90.00
#
_symmetry.space_group_name_H-M   'P 1'
#
loop_
_entity.id
_entity.type
_entity.pdbx_description
1 polymer ?
#
loop_
_entity_poly.entity_id
_entity_poly.type
_entity_poly.pdbx_seq_one_letter_code
_entity_poly.pdbx_strand_id
1 'polypeptide(L)'
;MEIKWNGQTIENLLVGTYLNTLCISLKEKELLVEMEKWEKPICDRFTFLCLSWMKELSTFITTDARNEASVILAKKIFEHNIEFPVLEEKHGETREYPELKSLNANEVVAVLAVYLEKDAANGYQEFLLKLRKEHRTLQQNFTRFAMRWLRDAAKEDTKLSWIREIKIGLPCI
;
A
#
# COMPACT_ATOMS: atom_id res chain seq x y z
N MET A 1 -21.95 0.24 16.22
CA MET A 1 -20.67 0.70 16.81
C MET A 1 -19.99 1.48 15.72
N GLU A 2 -19.81 2.79 15.90
CA GLU A 2 -19.21 3.63 14.87
C GLU A 2 -17.72 3.32 14.77
N ILE A 3 -17.23 2.97 13.58
CA ILE A 3 -15.81 2.66 13.37
C ILE A 3 -15.07 3.98 13.34
N LYS A 4 -14.14 4.18 14.28
CA LYS A 4 -13.20 5.29 14.24
C LYS A 4 -12.07 4.98 13.28
N TRP A 5 -12.10 5.58 12.09
CA TRP A 5 -11.06 5.41 11.08
C TRP A 5 -9.77 6.15 11.43
N ASN A 6 -8.65 5.44 11.35
CA ASN A 6 -7.28 5.90 11.60
C ASN A 6 -6.29 4.92 10.95
N GLY A 7 -4.98 5.15 11.06
CA GLY A 7 -3.99 4.30 10.38
C GLY A 7 -4.05 2.83 10.81
N GLN A 8 -4.32 2.55 12.09
CA GLN A 8 -4.44 1.19 12.61
C GLN A 8 -5.68 0.45 12.09
N THR A 9 -6.83 1.11 12.06
CA THR A 9 -8.08 0.49 11.58
C THR A 9 -8.08 0.30 10.07
N ILE A 10 -7.46 1.22 9.32
CA ILE A 10 -7.27 1.10 7.87
C ILE A 10 -6.30 -0.03 7.53
N GLU A 11 -5.19 -0.15 8.27
CA GLU A 11 -4.26 -1.29 8.11
C GLU A 11 -4.98 -2.62 8.36
N ASN A 12 -5.73 -2.73 9.46
CA ASN A 12 -6.44 -3.96 9.79
C ASN A 12 -7.53 -4.30 8.76
N LEU A 13 -8.25 -3.30 8.24
CA LEU A 13 -9.23 -3.47 7.17
C LEU A 13 -8.55 -4.00 5.89
N LEU A 14 -7.51 -3.29 5.42
CA LEU A 14 -6.87 -3.58 4.14
C LEU A 14 -6.03 -4.86 4.22
N VAL A 15 -5.09 -4.93 5.14
CA VAL A 15 -4.08 -5.98 5.20
C VAL A 15 -4.55 -7.15 6.06
N GLY A 16 -4.96 -6.87 7.30
CA GLY A 16 -5.35 -7.90 8.27
C GLY A 16 -6.61 -8.67 7.88
N THR A 17 -7.50 -8.04 7.10
CA THR A 17 -8.82 -8.58 6.76
C THR A 17 -8.99 -8.81 5.25
N TYR A 18 -8.87 -7.77 4.42
CA TYR A 18 -9.20 -7.88 3.00
C TYR A 18 -8.16 -8.68 2.20
N LEU A 19 -6.86 -8.36 2.37
CA LEU A 19 -5.77 -9.06 1.69
C LEU A 19 -5.38 -10.38 2.37
N ASN A 20 -5.79 -10.60 3.62
CA ASN A 20 -5.52 -11.83 4.37
C ASN A 20 -6.54 -12.93 4.05
N THR A 21 -6.51 -13.43 2.81
CA THR A 21 -7.41 -14.49 2.35
C THR A 21 -6.68 -15.50 1.47
N LEU A 22 -7.24 -16.71 1.36
CA LEU A 22 -6.73 -17.77 0.47
C LEU A 22 -6.76 -17.35 -1.01
N CYS A 23 -7.63 -16.41 -1.37
CA CYS A 23 -7.76 -15.88 -2.74
C CYS A 23 -7.07 -14.52 -2.92
N ILE A 24 -5.94 -14.29 -2.24
CA ILE A 24 -5.25 -12.99 -2.26
C ILE A 24 -4.95 -12.50 -3.67
N SER A 25 -4.58 -13.39 -4.60
CA SER A 25 -4.27 -13.02 -5.98
C SER A 25 -5.45 -12.37 -6.71
N LEU A 26 -6.68 -12.81 -6.42
CA LEU A 26 -7.92 -12.25 -6.94
C LEU A 26 -8.23 -10.91 -6.25
N LYS A 27 -8.16 -10.88 -4.91
CA LYS A 27 -8.45 -9.68 -4.12
C LYS A 27 -7.50 -8.52 -4.39
N GLU A 28 -6.20 -8.80 -4.50
CA GLU A 28 -5.21 -7.82 -4.95
C GLU A 28 -5.62 -7.21 -6.29
N LYS A 29 -6.01 -8.03 -7.27
CA LYS A 29 -6.40 -7.55 -8.60
C LYS A 29 -7.67 -6.69 -8.57
N GLU A 30 -8.71 -7.14 -7.86
CA GLU A 30 -9.95 -6.37 -7.69
C GLU A 30 -9.66 -5.00 -7.07
N LEU A 31 -8.82 -4.95 -6.02
CA LEU A 31 -8.51 -3.73 -5.30
C LEU A 31 -7.67 -2.75 -6.15
N LEU A 32 -6.70 -3.25 -6.93
CA LEU A 32 -5.93 -2.42 -7.86
C LEU A 32 -6.84 -1.78 -8.91
N VAL A 33 -7.76 -2.55 -9.50
CA VAL A 33 -8.71 -2.04 -10.52
C VAL A 33 -9.62 -0.96 -9.95
N GLU A 34 -10.08 -1.09 -8.70
CA GLU A 34 -10.88 -0.05 -8.06
C GLU A 34 -10.04 1.18 -7.68
N MET A 35 -8.78 1.00 -7.26
CA MET A 35 -7.88 2.11 -6.95
C MET A 35 -7.54 2.95 -8.18
N GLU A 36 -7.29 2.33 -9.34
CA GLU A 36 -7.00 3.02 -10.60
C GLU A 36 -8.13 3.95 -11.08
N LYS A 37 -9.36 3.75 -10.61
CA LYS A 37 -10.50 4.61 -10.96
C LYS A 37 -10.50 5.96 -10.23
N TRP A 38 -9.70 6.09 -9.17
CA TRP A 38 -9.63 7.33 -8.41
C TRP A 38 -8.81 8.39 -9.14
N GLU A 39 -9.07 9.65 -8.80
CA GLU A 39 -8.32 10.80 -9.30
C GLU A 39 -6.82 10.70 -9.01
N LYS A 40 -6.01 11.23 -9.92
CA LYS A 40 -4.54 11.17 -9.86
C LYS A 40 -3.96 11.52 -8.47
N PRO A 41 -4.42 12.56 -7.76
CA PRO A 41 -3.92 12.84 -6.40
C PRO A 41 -4.07 11.68 -5.42
N ILE A 42 -5.16 10.91 -5.47
CA ILE A 42 -5.36 9.74 -4.60
C ILE A 42 -4.44 8.60 -5.02
N CYS A 43 -4.28 8.36 -6.32
CA CYS A 43 -3.35 7.37 -6.85
C CYS A 43 -1.88 7.71 -6.51
N ASP A 44 -1.50 8.99 -6.55
CA ASP A 44 -0.16 9.47 -6.17
C ASP A 44 0.08 9.25 -4.66
N ARG A 45 -0.92 9.53 -3.83
CA ARG A 45 -0.88 9.24 -2.38
C ARG A 45 -0.75 7.76 -2.08
N PHE A 46 -1.47 6.93 -2.83
CA PHE A 46 -1.35 5.48 -2.68
C PHE A 46 0.04 4.98 -3.10
N THR A 47 0.58 5.51 -4.21
CA THR A 47 1.97 5.29 -4.63
C THR A 47 2.96 5.68 -3.53
N PHE A 48 2.77 6.85 -2.90
CA PHE A 48 3.58 7.29 -1.77
C PHE A 48 3.53 6.30 -0.61
N LEU A 49 2.35 5.82 -0.23
CA LEU A 49 2.18 4.81 0.83
C LEU A 49 2.95 3.53 0.50
N CYS A 50 2.81 3.02 -0.74
CA CYS A 50 3.54 1.84 -1.21
C CYS A 50 5.06 2.02 -1.13
N LEU A 51 5.59 3.14 -1.64
CA LEU A 51 7.02 3.46 -1.57
C LEU A 51 7.49 3.63 -0.13
N SER A 52 6.67 4.21 0.75
CA SER A 52 6.99 4.39 2.17
C SER A 52 7.11 3.04 2.90
N TRP A 53 6.23 2.09 2.58
CA TRP A 53 6.36 0.73 3.10
C TRP A 53 7.63 0.04 2.60
N MET A 54 7.94 0.14 1.31
CA MET A 54 9.19 -0.40 0.76
C MET A 54 10.41 0.25 1.44
N LYS A 55 10.34 1.55 1.75
CA LYS A 55 11.40 2.24 2.50
C LYS A 55 11.56 1.66 3.90
N GLU A 56 10.47 1.49 4.65
CA GLU A 56 10.50 0.86 5.98
C GLU A 56 11.16 -0.53 5.92
N LEU A 57 10.71 -1.39 5.00
CA LEU A 57 11.28 -2.73 4.81
C LEU A 57 12.77 -2.72 4.49
N SER A 58 13.24 -1.75 3.70
CA SER A 58 14.66 -1.66 3.33
C SER A 58 15.57 -1.48 4.56
N THR A 59 15.04 -0.93 5.65
CA THR A 59 15.78 -0.69 6.90
C THR A 59 15.80 -1.91 7.83
N PHE A 60 15.10 -2.99 7.51
CA PHE A 60 15.04 -4.16 8.38
C PHE A 60 16.42 -4.86 8.42
N ILE A 61 16.91 -5.04 9.65
CA ILE A 61 18.19 -5.69 9.94
C ILE A 61 18.03 -7.21 9.97
N THR A 62 16.92 -7.71 10.52
CA THR A 62 16.63 -9.13 10.63
C THR A 62 15.66 -9.58 9.54
N THR A 63 15.99 -10.69 8.87
CA THR A 63 15.11 -11.36 7.91
C THR A 63 14.47 -12.58 8.57
N ASP A 64 13.16 -12.75 8.37
CA ASP A 64 12.45 -14.00 8.63
C ASP A 64 12.24 -14.66 7.26
N ALA A 65 12.40 -15.99 7.13
CA ALA A 65 12.28 -16.66 5.85
C ALA A 65 10.97 -16.37 5.11
N ARG A 66 9.90 -16.02 5.84
CA ARG A 66 8.58 -15.67 5.28
C ARG A 66 8.51 -14.26 4.68
N ASN A 67 9.41 -13.35 5.05
CA ASN A 67 9.47 -11.99 4.51
C ASN A 67 10.84 -11.59 3.92
N GLU A 68 11.82 -12.50 3.94
CA GLU A 68 13.19 -12.24 3.48
C GLU A 68 13.23 -11.73 2.04
N ALA A 69 12.47 -12.35 1.14
CA ALA A 69 12.37 -11.92 -0.25
C ALA A 69 11.86 -10.47 -0.38
N SER A 70 10.90 -10.08 0.48
CA SER A 70 10.38 -8.70 0.53
C SER A 70 11.42 -7.71 1.03
N VAL A 71 12.20 -8.07 2.05
CA VAL A 71 13.27 -7.23 2.58
C VAL A 71 14.41 -7.04 1.57
N ILE A 72 14.86 -8.12 0.91
CA ILE A 72 15.90 -8.05 -0.13
C ILE A 72 15.42 -7.20 -1.31
N LEU A 73 14.16 -7.38 -1.73
CA LEU A 73 13.55 -6.57 -2.77
C LEU A 73 13.55 -5.07 -2.40
N ALA A 74 13.09 -4.74 -1.20
CA ALA A 74 13.05 -3.38 -0.70
C ALA A 74 14.44 -2.74 -0.69
N LYS A 75 15.46 -3.45 -0.21
CA LYS A 75 16.85 -2.97 -0.24
C LYS A 75 17.31 -2.66 -1.66
N LYS A 76 17.05 -3.57 -2.61
CA LYS A 76 17.40 -3.38 -4.03
C LYS A 76 16.69 -2.19 -4.69
N ILE A 77 15.42 -1.95 -4.34
CA ILE A 77 14.71 -0.74 -4.80
C ILE A 77 15.46 0.50 -4.32
N PHE A 78 15.80 0.56 -3.04
CA PHE A 78 16.43 1.74 -2.43
C PHE A 78 17.94 1.86 -2.66
N GLU A 79 18.55 0.97 -3.45
CA GLU A 79 19.84 1.22 -4.10
C GLU A 79 19.72 2.31 -5.19
N HIS A 80 18.51 2.54 -5.70
CA HIS A 80 18.22 3.59 -6.67
C HIS A 80 17.75 4.86 -5.95
N ASN A 81 17.99 6.02 -6.57
CA ASN A 81 17.42 7.28 -6.07
C ASN A 81 15.91 7.32 -6.37
N ILE A 82 15.09 7.19 -5.34
CA ILE A 82 13.63 7.17 -5.45
C ILE A 82 13.08 8.56 -5.19
N GLU A 83 12.41 9.13 -6.19
CA GLU A 83 11.56 10.30 -5.99
C GLU A 83 10.16 9.86 -5.55
N PHE A 84 9.70 10.40 -4.43
CA PHE A 84 8.35 10.15 -3.93
C PHE A 84 7.37 11.15 -4.58
N PRO A 85 6.12 10.74 -4.86
CA PRO A 85 5.07 11.69 -5.21
C PRO A 85 4.91 12.76 -4.13
N VAL A 86 4.62 14.00 -4.54
CA VAL A 86 4.39 15.10 -3.59
C VAL A 86 3.01 14.92 -2.97
N LEU A 87 2.95 14.86 -1.64
CA LEU A 87 1.69 14.87 -0.89
C LEU A 87 1.21 16.32 -0.77
N GLU A 88 0.50 16.81 -1.79
CA GLU A 88 -0.08 18.15 -1.73
C GLU A 88 -1.05 18.25 -0.54
N GLU A 89 -1.04 19.36 0.20
CA GLU A 89 -2.08 19.61 1.18
C GLU A 89 -3.36 20.01 0.45
N LYS A 90 -4.47 19.34 0.73
CA LYS A 90 -5.75 19.76 0.16
C LYS A 90 -6.29 20.94 0.97
N HIS A 91 -6.51 22.06 0.29
CA HIS A 91 -7.25 23.19 0.84
C HIS A 91 -8.73 23.04 0.44
N GLY A 92 -9.62 22.75 1.40
CA GLY A 92 -11.06 22.62 1.15
C GLY A 92 -11.72 21.51 1.97
N GLU A 93 -12.97 21.16 1.63
CA GLU A 93 -13.70 20.09 2.30
C GLU A 93 -13.02 18.72 2.08
N THR A 94 -12.71 18.06 3.20
CA THR A 94 -12.26 16.66 3.22
C THR A 94 -13.45 15.74 3.02
N ARG A 95 -13.27 14.68 2.21
CA ARG A 95 -14.31 13.66 2.05
C ARG A 95 -14.67 13.03 3.38
N GLU A 96 -15.93 12.66 3.55
CA GLU A 96 -16.34 11.83 4.67
C GLU A 96 -16.12 10.34 4.38
N TYR A 97 -15.88 9.57 5.44
CA TYR A 97 -15.73 8.12 5.29
C TYR A 97 -17.06 7.49 4.86
N PRO A 98 -17.07 6.68 3.79
CA PRO A 98 -18.28 5.97 3.42
C PRO A 98 -18.59 4.87 4.45
N GLU A 99 -19.85 4.47 4.50
CA GLU A 99 -20.26 3.30 5.28
C GLU A 99 -19.71 2.02 4.62
N LEU A 100 -19.01 1.20 5.39
CA LEU A 100 -18.53 -0.11 4.97
C LEU A 100 -19.63 -1.16 5.24
N LYS A 101 -20.43 -1.46 4.23
CA LYS A 101 -21.55 -2.42 4.27
C LYS A 101 -21.11 -3.84 3.95
N SER A 102 -20.08 -3.99 3.11
CA SER A 102 -19.57 -5.28 2.70
C SER A 102 -18.06 -5.25 2.42
N LEU A 103 -17.40 -6.38 2.59
CA LEU A 103 -15.95 -6.51 2.39
C LEU A 103 -15.60 -6.74 0.91
N ASN A 104 -15.95 -5.77 0.05
CA ASN A 104 -15.65 -5.77 -1.38
C ASN A 104 -14.59 -4.72 -1.76
N ALA A 105 -14.00 -4.86 -2.95
CA ALA A 105 -12.91 -3.99 -3.39
C ALA A 105 -13.30 -2.51 -3.43
N ASN A 106 -14.49 -2.20 -3.97
CA ASN A 106 -14.93 -0.84 -4.19
C ASN A 106 -15.09 -0.10 -2.86
N GLU A 107 -15.74 -0.73 -1.88
CA GLU A 107 -15.93 -0.14 -0.55
C GLU A 107 -14.61 -0.01 0.22
N VAL A 108 -13.74 -1.02 0.16
CA VAL A 108 -12.43 -0.96 0.83
C VAL A 108 -11.56 0.15 0.23
N VAL A 109 -11.52 0.28 -1.10
CA VAL A 109 -10.78 1.38 -1.75
C VAL A 109 -11.40 2.72 -1.41
N ALA A 110 -12.73 2.84 -1.35
CA ALA A 110 -13.36 4.11 -1.00
C ALA A 110 -13.00 4.58 0.41
N VAL A 111 -12.97 3.66 1.40
CA VAL A 111 -12.49 3.96 2.74
C VAL A 111 -10.99 4.31 2.74
N LEU A 112 -10.17 3.54 2.00
CA LEU A 112 -8.74 3.78 1.87
C LEU A 112 -8.44 5.14 1.22
N ALA A 113 -9.18 5.55 0.19
CA ALA A 113 -9.00 6.82 -0.50
C ALA A 113 -9.22 8.01 0.44
N VAL A 114 -10.27 7.96 1.27
CA VAL A 114 -10.53 8.99 2.28
C VAL A 114 -9.40 9.04 3.32
N TYR A 115 -8.88 7.88 3.75
CA TYR A 115 -7.71 7.85 4.64
C TYR A 115 -6.46 8.45 4.00
N LEU A 116 -6.15 8.08 2.75
CA LEU A 116 -4.99 8.61 2.02
C LEU A 116 -5.05 10.13 1.93
N GLU A 117 -6.24 10.68 1.70
CA GLU A 117 -6.48 12.12 1.69
C GLU A 117 -6.29 12.75 3.08
N LYS A 118 -6.96 12.22 4.12
CA LYS A 118 -6.97 12.82 5.46
C LYS A 118 -5.63 12.73 6.20
N ASP A 119 -4.86 11.66 5.97
CA ASP A 119 -3.63 11.39 6.73
C ASP A 119 -2.34 11.75 5.97
N ALA A 120 -2.47 12.43 4.82
CA ALA A 120 -1.33 12.80 3.99
C ALA A 120 -0.26 13.62 4.74
N ALA A 121 -0.68 14.58 5.58
CA ALA A 121 0.25 15.41 6.34
C ALA A 121 1.11 14.60 7.34
N ASN A 122 0.60 13.46 7.81
CA ASN A 122 1.31 12.56 8.72
C ASN A 122 2.14 11.50 7.96
N GLY A 123 2.10 11.48 6.62
CA GLY A 123 2.82 10.51 5.81
C GLY A 123 2.44 9.05 6.12
N TYR A 124 1.22 8.80 6.58
CA TYR A 124 0.69 7.46 6.86
C TYR A 124 1.41 6.69 7.97
N GLN A 125 2.07 7.40 8.89
CA GLN A 125 2.91 6.82 9.93
C GLN A 125 2.18 5.77 10.78
N GLU A 126 0.94 6.02 11.17
CA GLU A 126 0.21 5.08 12.04
C GLU A 126 -0.06 3.74 11.32
N PHE A 127 -0.44 3.78 10.03
CA PHE A 127 -0.60 2.59 9.20
C PHE A 127 0.73 1.84 9.07
N LEU A 128 1.82 2.54 8.74
CA LEU A 128 3.14 1.94 8.54
C LEU A 128 3.68 1.30 9.83
N LEU A 129 3.51 1.97 10.97
CA LEU A 129 3.91 1.45 12.29
C LEU A 129 3.12 0.21 12.67
N LYS A 130 1.83 0.16 12.33
CA LYS A 130 0.99 -1.02 12.57
C LYS A 130 1.43 -2.18 11.69
N LEU A 131 1.56 -1.97 10.38
CA LEU A 131 2.00 -3.01 9.42
C LEU A 131 3.39 -3.56 9.77
N ARG A 132 4.31 -2.70 10.23
CA ARG A 132 5.64 -3.11 10.68
C ARG A 132 5.60 -4.08 11.87
N LYS A 133 4.58 -4.01 12.72
CA LYS A 133 4.37 -4.90 13.87
C LYS A 133 3.57 -6.15 13.52
N GLU A 134 3.00 -6.23 12.32
CA GLU A 134 2.21 -7.38 11.90
C GLU A 134 3.03 -8.65 11.70
N HIS A 135 2.32 -9.78 11.64
CA HIS A 135 2.92 -11.05 11.28
C HIS A 135 3.57 -10.99 9.89
N ARG A 136 4.68 -11.73 9.70
CA ARG A 136 5.49 -11.68 8.47
C ARG A 136 4.72 -12.02 7.20
N THR A 137 3.71 -12.89 7.31
CA THR A 137 2.76 -13.20 6.22
C THR A 137 1.99 -11.97 5.75
N LEU A 138 1.49 -11.14 6.67
CA LEU A 138 0.72 -9.94 6.33
C LEU A 138 1.62 -8.87 5.70
N GLN A 139 2.83 -8.72 6.21
CA GLN A 139 3.87 -7.88 5.60
C GLN A 139 4.17 -8.33 4.16
N GLN A 140 4.32 -9.64 3.94
CA GLN A 140 4.54 -10.22 2.61
C GLN A 140 3.34 -9.96 1.67
N ASN A 141 2.11 -10.11 2.16
CA ASN A 141 0.88 -9.85 1.40
C ASN A 141 0.81 -8.39 0.94
N PHE A 142 1.00 -7.43 1.86
CA PHE A 142 0.99 -6.02 1.48
C PHE A 142 2.16 -5.66 0.56
N THR A 143 3.34 -6.27 0.74
CA THR A 143 4.49 -6.04 -0.16
C THR A 143 4.19 -6.50 -1.58
N ARG A 144 3.58 -7.67 -1.75
CA ARG A 144 3.15 -8.17 -3.07
C ARG A 144 2.16 -7.23 -3.72
N PHE A 145 1.15 -6.81 -2.97
CA PHE A 145 0.14 -5.88 -3.41
C PHE A 145 0.76 -4.52 -3.85
N ALA A 146 1.60 -3.93 -3.00
CA ALA A 146 2.30 -2.68 -3.28
C ALA A 146 3.20 -2.79 -4.52
N MET A 147 3.91 -3.90 -4.70
CA MET A 147 4.77 -4.11 -5.86
C MET A 147 4.01 -4.27 -7.17
N ARG A 148 2.79 -4.83 -7.14
CA ARG A 148 1.92 -4.87 -8.31
C ARG A 148 1.51 -3.45 -8.70
N TRP A 149 1.01 -2.67 -7.74
CA TRP A 149 0.67 -1.27 -7.95
C TRP A 149 1.85 -0.46 -8.53
N LEU A 150 3.03 -0.55 -7.91
CA LEU A 150 4.20 0.21 -8.36
C LEU A 150 4.63 -0.13 -9.79
N ARG A 151 4.47 -1.39 -10.22
CA ARG A 151 4.76 -1.80 -11.61
C ARG A 151 3.75 -1.25 -12.60
N ASP A 152 2.49 -1.12 -12.19
CA ASP A 152 1.42 -0.56 -13.01
C ASP A 152 1.56 0.97 -13.10
N ALA A 153 1.78 1.66 -11.98
CA ALA A 153 2.09 3.10 -11.94
C ALA A 153 3.35 3.45 -12.77
N ALA A 154 4.37 2.60 -12.75
CA ALA A 154 5.58 2.75 -13.56
C ALA A 154 5.37 2.63 -15.09
N LYS A 155 4.17 2.25 -15.57
CA LYS A 155 3.84 2.33 -17.01
C LYS A 155 3.67 3.77 -17.47
N GLU A 156 3.17 4.63 -16.57
CA GLU A 156 2.87 6.03 -16.86
C GLU A 156 3.96 6.97 -16.33
N ASP A 157 4.68 6.56 -15.28
CA ASP A 157 5.79 7.33 -14.70
C ASP A 157 7.17 6.82 -15.16
N THR A 158 7.83 7.63 -16.00
CA THR A 158 9.20 7.35 -16.49
C THR A 158 10.22 7.22 -15.36
N LYS A 159 10.02 7.88 -14.21
CA LYS A 159 10.95 7.86 -13.06
C LYS A 159 10.92 6.53 -12.31
N LEU A 160 9.81 5.79 -12.39
CA LEU A 160 9.64 4.47 -11.78
C LEU A 160 9.80 3.32 -12.79
N SER A 161 10.03 3.63 -14.07
CA SER A 161 10.06 2.65 -15.18
C SER A 161 10.98 1.44 -14.92
N TRP A 162 12.14 1.66 -14.30
CA TRP A 162 13.13 0.63 -13.94
C TRP A 162 12.59 -0.38 -12.91
N ILE A 163 11.57 -0.06 -12.10
CA ILE A 163 10.93 -1.01 -11.15
C ILE A 163 10.39 -2.24 -11.90
N ARG A 164 10.00 -2.07 -13.17
CA ARG A 164 9.49 -3.15 -14.02
C ARG A 164 10.58 -4.13 -14.44
N GLU A 165 11.84 -3.69 -14.47
CA GLU A 165 12.99 -4.51 -14.85
C GLU A 165 13.49 -5.39 -13.71
N ILE A 166 13.06 -5.11 -12.47
CA ILE A 166 13.43 -5.90 -11.30
C ILE A 166 12.73 -7.27 -11.35
N LYS A 167 13.47 -8.28 -11.82
CA LYS A 167 13.06 -9.68 -11.80
C LYS A 167 13.00 -10.21 -10.37
N ILE A 168 11.81 -10.27 -9.78
CA ILE A 168 11.61 -10.86 -8.45
C ILE A 168 10.41 -11.78 -8.47
N GLY A 169 10.65 -13.01 -8.00
CA GLY A 169 9.61 -13.91 -7.54
C GLY A 169 9.37 -13.65 -6.05
N LEU A 170 8.36 -12.85 -5.73
CA LEU A 170 7.80 -12.89 -4.38
C LEU A 170 7.08 -14.25 -4.29
N PRO A 171 7.46 -15.15 -3.37
CA PRO A 171 6.88 -16.49 -3.31
C PRO A 171 5.35 -16.40 -3.22
N CYS A 172 4.66 -17.25 -3.99
CA CYS A 172 3.26 -17.53 -3.76
C CYS A 172 3.16 -18.30 -2.45
N ILE A 173 2.38 -17.76 -1.51
CA ILE A 173 1.93 -18.52 -0.34
C ILE A 173 0.76 -19.37 -0.82
#